data_AF-A0AAE3EEG3-F1
#
_entry.id   AF-A0AAE3EEG3-F1
#
_cell.length_a   1.000
_cell.length_b   1.000
_cell.length_c   1.000
_cell.angle_alpha   90.00
_cell.angle_beta   90.00
_cell.angle_gamma   90.00
#
_symmetry.space_group_name_H-M   'P 1'
#
loop_
_entity.id
_entity.type
_entity.pdbx_description
1 polymer ?
#
loop_
_entity_poly.entity_id
_entity_poly.type
_entity_poly.pdbx_seq_one_letter_code
_entity_poly.pdbx_strand_id
1 'polypeptide(L)' 'MYNEIFSQITNAANKRNLRDSTIHAYCTSVAHFLKYTDKSIDALTTDDVDTFLTEKRLSGPMSRFSTS' A
#
# COMPACT_ATOMS: atom_id res chain seq x y z
N MET A 1 11.51 -8.16 9.33
CA MET A 1 12.24 -7.35 8.34
C MET A 1 11.42 -6.22 7.70
N TYR A 2 10.08 -6.16 7.84
CA TYR A 2 9.27 -5.05 7.26
C TYR A 2 9.00 -3.85 8.19
N ASN A 3 9.41 -3.92 9.46
CA ASN A 3 9.16 -2.86 10.45
C ASN A 3 9.77 -1.51 10.06
N GLU A 4 10.89 -1.51 9.34
CA GLU A 4 11.55 -0.27 8.95
C GLU A 4 10.74 0.52 7.93
N ILE A 5 10.09 -0.15 6.96
CA ILE A 5 9.21 0.51 5.99
C ILE A 5 7.94 1.04 6.66
N PHE A 6 7.35 0.25 7.57
CA PHE A 6 6.16 0.68 8.29
C PHE A 6 6.46 1.87 9.20
N SER A 7 7.64 1.89 9.83
CA SER A 7 8.12 3.02 10.61
C SER A 7 8.32 4.26 9.74
N GLN A 8 8.93 4.13 8.55
CA GLN A 8 9.10 5.24 7.60
C GLN A 8 7.77 5.81 7.12
N ILE A 9 6.81 4.95 6.74
CA ILE A 9 5.45 5.38 6.33
C ILE A 9 4.75 6.08 7.49
N THR A 10 4.80 5.49 8.68
CA THR A 10 4.18 6.04 9.90
C THR A 10 4.79 7.39 10.25
N ASN A 11 6.11 7.53 10.19
CA ASN A 11 6.82 8.78 10.49
C ASN A 11 6.50 9.87 9.45
N ALA A 12 6.55 9.54 8.16
CA ALA A 12 6.16 10.46 7.08
C ALA A 12 4.69 10.90 7.19
N ALA A 13 3.81 9.98 7.56
CA ALA A 13 2.39 10.26 7.72
C ALA A 13 2.08 11.09 8.97
N ASN A 14 2.75 10.81 10.09
CA ASN A 14 2.69 11.65 11.30
C ASN A 14 3.20 13.07 11.03
N LYS A 15 4.30 13.21 10.27
CA LYS A 15 4.82 14.53 9.86
C LYS A 15 3.82 15.33 9.02
N ARG A 16 2.93 14.64 8.29
CA ARG A 16 1.82 15.24 7.53
C ARG A 16 0.51 15.35 8.33
N ASN A 17 0.50 15.05 9.63
CA ASN A 17 -0.69 15.03 10.48
C ASN A 17 -1.83 14.16 9.90
N LEU A 18 -1.49 13.04 9.27
CA LEU A 18 -2.48 12.08 8.81
C LEU A 18 -3.08 11.34 10.01
N ARG A 19 -4.37 11.02 9.92
CA ARG A 19 -5.08 10.24 10.96
C ARG A 19 -4.50 8.84 11.04
N ASP A 20 -4.43 8.28 12.25
CA ASP A 20 -3.96 6.91 12.50
C ASP A 20 -4.69 5.86 11.65
N SER A 21 -5.99 6.05 11.39
CA SER A 21 -6.78 5.19 10.50
C SER A 21 -6.22 5.15 9.07
N THR A 22 -5.72 6.28 8.57
CA THR A 22 -5.11 6.39 7.25
C THR A 22 -3.73 5.73 7.25
N ILE A 23 -2.94 5.93 8.31
CA ILE A 23 -1.63 5.27 8.49
C ILE A 23 -1.79 3.76 8.49
N HIS A 24 -2.78 3.25 9.23
CA HIS A 24 -3.08 1.83 9.30
C HIS A 24 -3.48 1.27 7.93
N ALA A 25 -4.33 1.97 7.19
CA ALA A 25 -4.71 1.57 5.83
C ALA A 25 -3.51 1.50 4.86
N TYR A 26 -2.58 2.45 4.96
CA TYR A 26 -1.32 2.39 4.21
C TYR A 26 -0.46 1.20 4.62
N CYS A 27 -0.31 0.96 5.93
CA CYS A 27 0.44 -0.17 6.47
C CYS A 27 -0.11 -1.51 5.96
N THR A 28 -1.44 -1.70 6.00
CA THR A 28 -2.10 -2.89 5.44
C THR A 28 -1.88 -3.03 3.93
N SER A 29 -1.97 -1.92 3.18
CA SER A 29 -1.77 -1.94 1.72
C SER A 29 -0.33 -2.31 1.35
N VAL A 30 0.66 -1.76 2.06
CA VAL A 30 2.07 -2.06 1.85
C VAL A 30 2.41 -3.48 2.30
N ALA A 31 1.81 -3.98 3.38
CA ALA A 31 1.95 -5.38 3.78
C ALA A 31 1.45 -6.34 2.68
N HIS A 32 0.31 -6.02 2.07
CA HIS A 32 -0.22 -6.77 0.92
C HIS A 32 0.72 -6.73 -0.29
N PHE A 33 1.26 -5.56 -0.59
CA PHE A 33 2.18 -5.37 -1.70
C PHE A 33 3.48 -6.17 -1.50
N LEU A 34 4.09 -6.07 -0.31
CA LEU A 34 5.30 -6.82 0.03
C LEU A 34 5.08 -8.32 -0.07
N LYS A 35 3.93 -8.80 0.42
CA LYS A 35 3.54 -10.22 0.31
C LYS A 35 3.29 -10.65 -1.15
N TYR A 36 2.83 -9.75 -2.01
CA TYR A 36 2.62 -10.04 -3.43
C TYR A 36 3.94 -10.09 -4.19
N THR A 37 4.83 -9.13 -3.95
CA THR A 37 6.13 -9.09 -4.63
C THR A 37 7.10 -10.16 -4.13
N ASP A 38 6.99 -10.60 -2.86
CA ASP A 38 7.93 -11.49 -2.16
C ASP A 38 9.41 -11.07 -2.32
N LYS A 39 9.64 -9.79 -2.65
CA LYS A 39 10.93 -9.18 -2.90
C LYS A 39 11.33 -8.32 -1.71
N SER A 40 12.64 -8.18 -1.52
CA SER A 40 13.19 -7.20 -0.56
C SER A 40 12.93 -5.77 -1.02
N ILE A 41 12.80 -4.83 -0.08
CA ILE A 41 12.66 -3.38 -0.32
C ILE A 41 13.71 -2.87 -1.31
N ASP A 42 14.94 -3.36 -1.19
CA ASP A 42 16.06 -2.95 -2.04
C ASP A 42 15.91 -3.40 -3.50
N ALA A 43 15.13 -4.46 -3.72
CA ALA A 43 14.85 -5.03 -5.03
C ALA A 43 13.49 -4.58 -5.60
N LEU A 44 12.76 -3.72 -4.87
CA LEU A 44 11.48 -3.18 -5.31
C LEU A 44 11.70 -2.08 -6.34
N THR A 45 11.21 -2.29 -7.54
CA THR A 45 11.32 -1.33 -8.64
C THR A 45 10.02 -0.55 -8.80
N THR A 46 10.09 0.61 -9.45
CA THR A 46 8.91 1.39 -9.80
C THR A 46 7.94 0.59 -10.70
N ASP A 47 8.45 -0.39 -11.46
CA ASP A 47 7.68 -1.29 -12.32
C ASP A 47 6.82 -2.28 -11.52
N ASP A 48 7.35 -2.83 -10.42
CA ASP A 48 6.57 -3.67 -9.49
C ASP A 48 5.42 -2.88 -8.85
N VAL A 49 5.67 -1.61 -8.50
CA VAL A 49 4.66 -0.71 -7.94
C VAL A 49 3.58 -0.39 -8.98
N ASP A 50 3.98 -0.09 -10.22
CA ASP A 50 3.04 0.17 -11.32
C ASP A 50 2.20 -1.07 -11.63
N THR A 51 2.82 -2.24 -11.72
CA THR A 51 2.14 -3.52 -11.91
C THR A 51 1.10 -3.77 -10.82
N PHE A 52 1.45 -3.58 -9.54
CA PHE A 52 0.52 -3.75 -8.44
C PHE A 52 -0.62 -2.72 -8.45
N LEU A 53 -0.33 -1.46 -8.78
CA LEU A 53 -1.36 -0.43 -8.92
C LEU A 53 -2.29 -0.72 -10.09
N THR A 54 -1.74 -1.17 -11.22
CA THR A 54 -2.46 -1.56 -12.42
C THR A 54 -3.35 -2.77 -12.16
N GLU A 55 -2.84 -3.82 -11.52
CA GLU A 55 -3.60 -4.98 -11.05
C GLU A 55 -4.71 -4.57 -10.07
N LYS A 56 -4.43 -3.69 -9.11
CA LYS A 56 -5.45 -3.17 -8.17
C LYS A 56 -6.52 -2.34 -8.88
N ARG A 57 -6.16 -1.64 -9.96
CA ARG A 57 -7.09 -0.89 -10.82
C ARG A 57 -7.93 -1.82 -11.71
N LEU A 58 -7.33 -2.89 -12.23
CA LEU A 58 -7.95 -3.91 -13.07
C LEU A 58 -8.82 -4.89 -12.28
N SER A 59 -8.46 -5.20 -11.03
CA SER A 59 -9.27 -5.95 -10.07
C SER A 59 -10.55 -5.18 -9.66
N GLY A 60 -10.66 -3.94 -10.11
CA GLY A 60 -11.87 -3.15 -10.15
C GLY A 60 -12.07 -2.32 -8.88
N PRO A 61 -12.53 -1.06 -9.00
CA PRO A 61 -13.25 -0.46 -7.90
C PRO A 61 -14.40 -1.40 -7.60
N MET A 62 -14.59 -1.72 -6.33
CA MET A 62 -15.79 -2.33 -5.81
C MET A 62 -17.01 -1.63 -6.42
N SER A 63 -17.54 -2.19 -7.50
CA SER A 63 -18.83 -1.85 -8.07
C SER A 63 -19.88 -2.41 -7.13
N ARG A 64 -20.03 -1.75 -5.98
CA ARG A 64 -21.17 -1.86 -5.06
C ARG A 64 -21.60 -0.48 -4.58
N PHE A 65 -21.81 0.40 -5.54
CA PHE A 65 -22.90 1.37 -5.48
C PHE A 65 -23.71 1.23 -6.77
N SER A 66 -24.27 0.04 -6.99
CA SER A 66 -25.47 -0.05 -7.82
C SER A 66 -26.63 0.26 -6.89
N THR A 67 -27.04 1.52 -6.90
CA THR A 67 -28.37 1.95 -6.50
C THR A 67 -29.40 1.22 -7.36
N SER A 68 -30.27 0.43 -6.75
CA SER A 68 -31.56 0.00 -7.30
C SER A 68 -32.53 -0.16 -6.14
#